data_AF-A0A813BV25-F1
#
_entry.id   AF-A0A813BV25-F1
#
_cell.length_a   1.000
_cell.length_b   1.000
_cell.length_c   1.000
_cell.angle_alpha   90.00
_cell.angle_beta   90.00
_cell.angle_gamma   90.00
#
_symmetry.space_group_name_H-M   'P 1'
#
loop_
_entity.id
_entity.type
_entity.pdbx_description
1 polymer ?
#
loop_
_entity_poly.entity_id
_entity_poly.type
_entity_poly.pdbx_seq_one_letter_code
_entity_poly.pdbx_strand_id
1 'polypeptide(L)'
;MSRSVVWGQADLSLERMECLHSVRCDGDREMDTYSKNGVKPGRIQKACKNPCSCEGGCSVPRRIMTKVCECFWSLSKAGQDGLLWSLQQGAGKKRHYSIAGYAVCREAFMRLLGIGRGRLRRCKSICHGLDLRKMTSSKRPALKQASLRVFFMHMYHSAAESMTTKFTTAEVLSTSTPELQRRMLKRLIAYKLQTATEQISFDMDPAQLPVRELPHSSASSLYTQYQAFCARGSQDVNVAGRSLFYSEFVRWSPCLRFRKKSTHGICFTCSKLRAAISESKKDFARHVRLCNELLDHHVTQWKDRQVYWEARTRAQTQRDLLTIILDSYDKAKAMLPKWQDSRTPKRAAFEKNFRPHVTITLVLVHGVGAFFYTCDEGMTLGANWTLEIAARPHSGQ
;
A
#
# COMPACT_ATOMS: atom_id res chain seq x y z
N MET A 1 -29.40 26.34 23.35
CA MET A 1 -28.19 25.50 23.26
C MET A 1 -27.21 26.11 22.27
N SER A 2 -26.17 26.77 22.74
CA SER A 2 -25.10 27.34 21.91
C SER A 2 -24.27 26.21 21.30
N ARG A 3 -24.30 26.04 19.98
CA ARG A 3 -23.40 25.11 19.27
C ARG A 3 -21.97 25.61 19.44
N SER A 4 -21.16 24.91 20.23
CA SER A 4 -19.72 25.16 20.32
C SER A 4 -19.10 24.89 18.94
N VAL A 5 -18.69 25.94 18.25
CA VAL A 5 -17.95 25.81 16.98
C VAL A 5 -16.59 25.20 17.31
N VAL A 6 -16.37 23.95 16.94
CA VAL A 6 -15.07 23.29 17.06
C VAL A 6 -14.13 23.93 16.04
N TRP A 7 -13.32 24.89 16.48
CA TRP A 7 -12.28 25.48 15.66
C TRP A 7 -11.15 24.46 15.48
N GLY A 8 -10.69 24.25 14.24
CA GLY A 8 -9.56 23.38 13.98
C GLY A 8 -8.30 23.90 14.69
N GLN A 9 -7.76 23.12 15.63
CA GLN A 9 -6.59 23.43 16.43
C GLN A 9 -5.34 22.74 15.86
N ALA A 10 -4.27 23.50 15.68
CA ALA A 10 -2.96 22.96 15.29
C ALA A 10 -2.15 22.67 16.55
N ASP A 11 -2.30 21.45 17.10
CA ASP A 11 -1.61 21.06 18.33
C ASP A 11 -0.32 20.28 18.06
N LEU A 12 0.77 20.80 18.63
CA LEU A 12 2.06 20.15 18.70
C LEU A 12 2.23 19.50 20.08
N SER A 13 1.63 18.33 20.26
CA SER A 13 1.78 17.52 21.48
C SER A 13 3.10 16.74 21.50
N LEU A 14 3.58 16.39 22.69
CA LEU A 14 4.74 15.51 22.87
C LEU A 14 4.48 14.13 22.26
N GLU A 15 3.30 13.55 22.55
CA GLU A 15 2.86 12.27 21.98
C GLU A 15 2.97 12.25 20.45
N ARG A 16 2.50 13.31 19.77
CA ARG A 16 2.58 13.41 18.31
C ARG A 16 4.01 13.47 17.78
N MET A 17 4.93 14.08 18.53
CA MET A 17 6.34 14.09 18.16
C MET A 17 7.00 12.74 18.47
N GLU A 18 6.68 12.10 19.59
CA GLU A 18 7.10 10.75 19.98
C GLU A 18 6.68 9.70 18.95
N CYS A 19 5.47 9.79 18.40
CA CYS A 19 5.04 8.93 17.29
C CYS A 19 5.89 9.12 16.01
N LEU A 20 6.55 10.27 15.84
CA LEU A 20 7.46 10.53 14.71
C LEU A 20 8.91 10.16 15.03
N HIS A 21 9.24 9.79 16.27
CA HIS A 21 10.58 9.34 16.64
C HIS A 21 10.93 7.97 16.05
N SER A 22 9.96 7.15 15.62
CA SER A 22 10.21 5.97 14.78
C SER A 22 10.76 6.31 13.39
N VAL A 23 10.58 7.57 12.95
CA VAL A 23 11.13 8.12 11.69
C VAL A 23 12.47 8.83 11.94
N ARG A 24 13.08 8.67 13.13
CA ARG A 24 14.47 9.08 13.32
C ARG A 24 15.33 8.38 12.27
N CYS A 25 16.28 9.12 11.72
CA CYS A 25 17.33 8.46 10.96
C CYS A 25 18.05 7.53 11.94
N ASP A 26 18.03 6.22 11.69
CA ASP A 26 18.72 5.16 12.47
C ASP A 26 20.26 5.26 12.38
N GLY A 27 20.81 6.45 12.58
CA GLY A 27 22.23 6.65 12.69
C GLY A 27 22.52 7.88 13.51
N ASP A 28 23.66 7.88 14.19
CA ASP A 28 24.25 9.01 14.92
C ASP A 28 24.61 10.17 13.98
N ARG A 29 23.64 10.66 13.21
CA ARG A 29 23.80 11.86 12.40
C ARG A 29 23.92 13.01 13.37
N GLU A 30 25.12 13.55 13.42
CA GLU A 30 25.42 14.76 14.14
C GLU A 30 24.42 15.85 13.73
N MET A 31 23.77 16.48 14.72
CA MET A 31 22.82 17.56 14.47
C MET A 31 23.50 18.68 13.70
N ASP A 32 22.82 19.22 12.67
CA ASP A 32 23.33 20.39 11.97
C ASP A 32 23.44 21.60 12.92
N THR A 33 24.29 22.56 12.57
CA THR A 33 24.52 23.77 13.38
C THR A 33 23.21 24.51 13.70
N TYR A 34 22.23 24.43 12.82
CA TYR A 34 20.93 25.06 12.99
C TYR A 34 20.08 24.36 14.05
N SER A 35 20.04 23.02 14.06
CA SER A 35 19.35 22.18 15.04
C SER A 35 20.02 22.29 16.40
N LYS A 36 21.36 22.28 16.45
CA LYS A 36 22.13 22.58 17.69
C LYS A 36 21.73 23.93 18.27
N ASN A 37 21.61 24.98 17.44
CA ASN A 37 21.15 26.30 17.88
C ASN A 37 19.67 26.32 18.29
N GLY A 38 18.82 25.49 17.67
CA GLY A 38 17.41 25.35 18.00
C GLY A 38 17.16 24.85 19.43
N VAL A 39 18.04 23.96 19.91
CA VAL A 39 17.97 23.32 21.24
C VAL A 39 18.71 24.11 22.34
N LYS A 40 19.53 25.12 21.98
CA LYS A 40 20.31 25.89 22.97
C LYS A 40 19.43 26.46 24.11
N PRO A 41 19.73 26.14 25.39
CA PRO A 41 18.90 26.55 26.53
C PRO A 41 18.70 28.07 26.63
N GLY A 42 19.74 28.86 26.35
CA GLY A 42 19.64 30.33 26.37
C GLY A 42 18.68 30.89 25.31
N ARG A 43 18.61 30.25 24.15
CA ARG A 43 17.69 30.62 23.07
C ARG A 43 16.24 30.28 23.43
N ILE A 44 16.01 29.11 24.02
CA ILE A 44 14.68 28.70 24.51
C ILE A 44 14.21 29.62 25.65
N GLN A 45 15.09 29.90 26.62
CA GLN A 45 14.78 30.81 27.71
C GLN A 45 14.41 32.22 27.22
N LYS A 46 15.17 32.76 26.25
CA LYS A 46 14.86 34.06 25.63
C LYS A 46 13.52 34.04 24.89
N ALA A 47 13.21 32.96 24.18
CA ALA A 47 11.95 32.80 23.47
C ALA A 47 10.75 32.68 24.42
N CYS A 48 10.88 31.97 25.55
CA CYS A 48 9.83 31.85 26.56
C CYS A 48 9.56 33.16 27.31
N LYS A 49 10.57 34.01 27.52
CA LYS A 49 10.38 35.32 28.17
C LYS A 49 9.53 36.27 27.33
N ASN A 50 9.81 36.35 26.02
CA ASN A 50 9.14 37.27 25.09
C ASN A 50 8.73 36.56 23.78
N PRO A 51 7.70 35.69 23.81
CA PRO A 51 7.34 34.87 22.67
C PRO A 51 6.55 35.64 21.59
N CYS A 52 5.74 36.63 21.94
CA CYS A 52 5.00 37.49 21.00
C CYS A 52 4.82 38.91 21.58
N SER A 53 4.41 39.85 20.74
CA SER A 53 3.88 41.17 21.15
C SER A 53 2.35 41.18 21.25
N CYS A 54 1.74 40.01 21.45
CA CYS A 54 0.29 39.85 21.43
C CYS A 54 -0.30 40.05 22.83
N GLU A 55 -1.44 40.74 22.91
CA GLU A 55 -2.11 41.06 24.19
C GLU A 55 -2.50 39.81 24.99
N GLY A 56 -2.73 38.68 24.30
CA GLY A 56 -3.11 37.40 24.92
C GLY A 56 -2.00 36.67 25.69
N GLY A 57 -0.84 37.30 25.92
CA GLY A 57 0.18 36.81 26.86
C GLY A 57 0.64 35.36 26.61
N CYS A 58 0.91 34.99 25.36
CA CYS A 58 1.31 33.61 25.02
C CYS A 58 2.49 33.17 25.91
N SER A 59 2.35 32.04 26.59
CA SER A 59 3.41 31.52 27.45
C SER A 59 3.38 30.00 27.45
N VAL A 60 4.57 29.39 27.43
CA VAL A 60 4.75 27.94 27.53
C VAL A 60 5.85 27.69 28.57
N PRO A 61 5.63 26.83 29.58
CA PRO A 61 6.63 26.54 30.59
C PRO A 61 7.96 26.10 29.96
N ARG A 62 9.08 26.70 30.40
CA ARG A 62 10.41 26.45 29.85
C ARG A 62 10.75 24.95 29.79
N ARG A 63 10.42 24.19 30.83
CA ARG A 63 10.69 22.74 30.90
C ARG A 63 10.00 21.98 29.76
N ILE A 64 8.75 22.35 29.45
CA ILE A 64 7.99 21.75 28.35
C ILE A 64 8.58 22.16 27.01
N MET A 65 8.91 23.45 26.86
CA MET A 65 9.48 23.97 25.61
C MET A 65 10.85 23.35 25.29
N THR A 66 11.66 23.08 26.31
CA THR A 66 12.93 22.34 26.15
C THR A 66 12.69 20.97 25.52
N LYS A 67 11.79 20.15 26.09
CA LYS A 67 11.45 18.83 25.54
C LYS A 67 10.91 18.92 24.11
N VAL A 68 10.00 19.87 23.85
CA VAL A 68 9.43 20.08 22.52
C VAL A 68 10.51 20.43 21.49
N CYS A 69 11.45 21.32 21.85
CA CYS A 69 12.56 21.68 20.96
C CYS A 69 13.51 20.50 20.74
N GLU A 70 13.86 19.74 21.77
CA GLU A 70 14.70 18.55 21.66
C GLU A 70 14.08 17.51 20.71
N CYS A 71 12.79 17.18 20.90
CA CYS A 71 12.06 16.29 20.02
C CYS A 71 12.05 16.82 18.58
N PHE A 72 11.56 18.05 18.38
CA PHE A 72 11.41 18.67 17.07
C PHE A 72 12.74 18.75 16.30
N TRP A 73 13.81 19.23 16.93
CA TRP A 73 15.11 19.40 16.26
C TRP A 73 15.89 18.09 16.13
N SER A 74 15.51 17.02 16.84
CA SER A 74 16.05 15.68 16.60
C SER A 74 15.43 14.97 15.40
N LEU A 75 14.34 15.49 14.83
CA LEU A 75 13.78 14.99 13.59
C LEU A 75 14.68 15.37 12.40
N SER A 76 14.70 14.52 11.37
CA SER A 76 15.31 14.88 10.08
C SER A 76 14.64 16.14 9.51
N LYS A 77 15.34 16.88 8.63
CA LYS A 77 14.77 18.07 7.99
C LYS A 77 13.42 17.79 7.31
N ALA A 78 13.30 16.63 6.66
CA ALA A 78 12.05 16.17 6.07
C ALA A 78 10.96 15.90 7.12
N GLY A 79 11.31 15.27 8.25
CA GLY A 79 10.38 15.05 9.37
C GLY A 79 9.91 16.35 10.02
N GLN A 80 10.82 17.31 10.22
CA GLN A 80 10.49 18.66 10.71
C GLN A 80 9.49 19.35 9.78
N ASP A 81 9.77 19.36 8.47
CA ASP A 81 8.92 20.04 7.49
C ASP A 81 7.56 19.34 7.32
N GLY A 82 7.52 18.00 7.38
CA GLY A 82 6.29 17.20 7.36
C GLY A 82 5.41 17.42 8.59
N LEU A 83 6.01 17.49 9.79
CA LEU A 83 5.30 17.83 11.02
C LEU A 83 4.72 19.24 10.96
N LEU A 84 5.52 20.24 10.60
CA LEU A 84 5.07 21.63 10.42
C LEU A 84 3.94 21.72 9.40
N TRP A 85 4.01 20.95 8.32
CA TRP A 85 2.97 20.90 7.32
C TRP A 85 1.68 20.26 7.85
N SER A 86 1.77 19.14 8.56
CA SER A 86 0.59 18.44 9.11
C SER A 86 -0.21 19.33 10.07
N LEU A 87 0.47 20.17 10.87
CA LEU A 87 -0.14 21.16 11.74
C LEU A 87 -0.93 22.22 10.95
N GLN A 88 -0.47 22.56 9.74
CA GLN A 88 -1.15 23.52 8.88
C GLN A 88 -2.40 22.95 8.22
N GLN A 89 -2.49 21.62 8.08
CA GLN A 89 -3.60 20.92 7.42
C GLN A 89 -4.78 20.63 8.35
N GLY A 90 -4.59 20.60 9.67
CA GLY A 90 -5.70 20.39 10.63
C GLY A 90 -6.51 21.66 10.96
N ALA A 91 -5.88 22.84 10.93
CA ALA A 91 -6.50 24.06 11.44
C ALA A 91 -7.21 24.88 10.35
N GLY A 92 -8.47 25.27 10.58
CA GLY A 92 -9.36 26.07 9.70
C GLY A 92 -8.77 27.37 9.12
N LYS A 93 -9.59 28.21 8.47
CA LYS A 93 -9.15 29.55 8.01
C LYS A 93 -8.61 30.41 9.17
N LYS A 94 -9.17 30.23 10.37
CA LYS A 94 -8.65 30.75 11.63
C LYS A 94 -7.84 29.64 12.31
N ARG A 95 -6.55 29.88 12.55
CA ARG A 95 -5.62 28.88 13.10
C ARG A 95 -5.25 29.26 14.53
N HIS A 96 -5.68 28.44 15.47
CA HIS A 96 -5.15 28.42 16.82
C HIS A 96 -4.02 27.40 16.85
N TYR A 97 -2.84 27.83 17.30
CA TYR A 97 -1.72 26.92 17.51
C TYR A 97 -1.69 26.58 18.99
N SER A 98 -1.31 25.36 19.32
CA SER A 98 -0.94 24.99 20.68
C SER A 98 0.35 24.18 20.70
N ILE A 99 1.10 24.32 21.79
CA ILE A 99 2.29 23.54 22.06
C ILE A 99 2.05 22.81 23.37
N ALA A 100 1.96 21.48 23.32
CA ALA A 100 1.66 20.62 24.47
C ALA A 100 0.45 21.13 25.28
N GLY A 101 -0.65 21.46 24.60
CA GLY A 101 -1.88 21.97 25.21
C GLY A 101 -1.91 23.49 25.52
N TYR A 102 -0.78 24.20 25.45
CA TYR A 102 -0.73 25.64 25.69
C TYR A 102 -1.05 26.41 24.41
N ALA A 103 -2.14 27.19 24.43
CA ALA A 103 -2.53 28.02 23.30
C ALA A 103 -1.50 29.13 23.04
N VAL A 104 -1.04 29.23 21.79
CA VAL A 104 -0.08 30.23 21.36
C VAL A 104 -0.50 30.86 20.04
N CYS A 105 -0.19 32.15 19.87
CA CYS A 105 -0.34 32.80 18.59
C CYS A 105 0.70 32.26 17.60
N ARG A 106 0.47 32.49 16.30
CA ARG A 106 1.39 32.03 15.26
C ARG A 106 2.81 32.56 15.43
N GLU A 107 2.96 33.81 15.88
CA GLU A 107 4.27 34.41 16.11
C GLU A 107 5.00 33.74 17.27
N ALA A 108 4.31 33.55 18.40
CA ALA A 108 4.82 32.80 19.54
C ALA A 108 5.24 31.39 19.13
N PHE A 109 4.40 30.66 18.39
CA PHE A 109 4.71 29.32 17.88
C PHE A 109 6.03 29.30 17.09
N MET A 110 6.21 30.23 16.15
CA MET A 110 7.44 30.32 15.35
C MET A 110 8.66 30.70 16.20
N ARG A 111 8.52 31.69 17.08
CA ARG A 111 9.61 32.19 17.92
C ARG A 111 10.02 31.17 18.99
N LEU A 112 9.08 30.38 19.52
CA LEU A 112 9.30 29.30 20.49
C LEU A 112 9.98 28.09 19.85
N LEU A 113 9.61 27.70 18.63
CA LEU A 113 10.31 26.61 17.91
C LEU A 113 11.64 27.03 17.27
N GLY A 114 11.80 28.31 16.94
CA GLY A 114 13.06 28.84 16.37
C GLY A 114 13.05 28.79 14.86
N ILE A 115 11.86 28.76 14.27
CA ILE A 115 11.64 28.65 12.83
C ILE A 115 11.37 30.02 12.23
N GLY A 116 12.03 30.34 11.13
CA GLY A 116 11.78 31.58 10.40
C GLY A 116 10.38 31.61 9.77
N ARG A 117 9.80 32.81 9.61
CA ARG A 117 8.53 33.03 8.90
C ARG A 117 8.53 32.37 7.50
N GLY A 118 9.68 32.43 6.82
CA GLY A 118 9.90 31.80 5.53
C GLY A 118 9.82 30.28 5.58
N ARG A 119 10.27 29.61 6.64
CA ARG A 119 10.20 28.14 6.74
C ARG A 119 8.76 27.66 6.89
N LEU A 120 7.99 28.27 7.79
CA LEU A 120 6.58 27.92 7.95
C LEU A 120 5.76 28.20 6.66
N ARG A 121 6.08 29.27 5.92
CA ARG A 121 5.49 29.53 4.59
C ARG A 121 6.00 28.56 3.53
N ARG A 122 7.27 28.17 3.58
CA ARG A 122 7.87 27.20 2.66
C ARG A 122 7.35 25.80 2.88
N CYS A 123 7.06 25.34 4.10
CA CYS A 123 6.35 24.06 4.29
C CYS A 123 5.00 24.08 3.57
N LYS A 124 4.33 25.25 3.47
CA LYS A 124 3.14 25.40 2.64
C LYS A 124 3.42 25.31 1.13
N SER A 125 4.61 25.73 0.66
CA SER A 125 4.95 25.80 -0.77
C SER A 125 5.79 24.63 -1.31
N ILE A 126 6.65 24.03 -0.49
CA ILE A 126 7.51 22.87 -0.77
C ILE A 126 6.68 21.61 -0.60
N CYS A 127 5.89 21.51 0.47
CA CYS A 127 4.88 20.46 0.61
C CYS A 127 3.57 20.85 -0.11
N HIS A 128 3.66 21.55 -1.26
CA HIS A 128 2.54 21.80 -2.18
C HIS A 128 1.92 20.53 -2.77
N GLY A 129 2.24 19.34 -2.24
CA GLY A 129 1.61 18.08 -2.57
C GLY A 129 0.15 17.96 -2.13
N LEU A 130 -0.29 18.55 -1.00
CA LEU A 130 -1.63 18.19 -0.47
C LEU A 130 -2.30 19.28 0.41
N ASP A 131 -2.58 20.49 -0.11
CA ASP A 131 -3.61 21.35 0.52
C ASP A 131 -5.00 20.76 0.21
N LEU A 132 -5.48 19.86 1.09
CA LEU A 132 -6.77 19.16 0.93
C LEU A 132 -7.98 20.12 0.95
N ARG A 133 -7.78 21.40 1.29
CA ARG A 133 -8.84 22.42 1.37
C ARG A 133 -8.84 23.41 0.21
N LYS A 134 -7.82 23.37 -0.65
CA LYS A 134 -7.79 24.10 -1.94
C LYS A 134 -8.09 23.18 -3.14
N MET A 135 -8.83 22.09 -2.91
CA MET A 135 -9.10 21.06 -3.92
C MET A 135 -10.12 21.44 -5.00
N THR A 136 -10.65 22.66 -4.99
CA THR A 136 -11.66 23.10 -5.97
C THR A 136 -11.10 23.89 -7.17
N SER A 137 -9.80 24.24 -7.22
CA SER A 137 -9.25 25.02 -8.36
C SER A 137 -8.32 24.18 -9.26
N SER A 138 -8.79 23.92 -10.48
CA SER A 138 -8.50 22.80 -11.39
C SER A 138 -7.20 22.81 -12.24
N LYS A 139 -6.15 23.59 -11.92
CA LYS A 139 -5.09 23.86 -12.93
C LYS A 139 -3.65 23.39 -12.66
N ARG A 140 -3.32 22.63 -11.61
CA ARG A 140 -1.91 22.24 -11.35
C ARG A 140 -1.59 20.78 -11.74
N PRO A 141 -0.67 20.53 -12.71
CA PRO A 141 -0.23 19.19 -13.13
C PRO A 141 0.24 18.29 -11.97
N ALA A 142 0.83 18.88 -10.92
CA ALA A 142 1.33 18.14 -9.76
C ALA A 142 0.24 17.35 -9.00
N LEU A 143 -1.00 17.86 -8.93
CA LEU A 143 -2.10 17.18 -8.24
C LEU A 143 -2.56 15.94 -9.02
N LYS A 144 -2.67 16.07 -10.34
CA LYS A 144 -3.02 14.97 -11.24
C LYS A 144 -1.97 13.86 -11.23
N GLN A 145 -0.70 14.24 -11.07
CA GLN A 145 0.38 13.26 -10.92
C GLN A 145 0.37 12.58 -9.55
N ALA A 146 0.07 13.33 -8.48
CA ALA A 146 -0.06 12.74 -7.14
C ALA A 146 -1.16 11.68 -7.08
N SER A 147 -2.34 11.95 -7.66
CA SER A 147 -3.43 10.96 -7.71
C SER A 147 -3.08 9.71 -8.52
N LEU A 148 -2.33 9.86 -9.61
CA LEU A 148 -1.80 8.71 -10.37
C LEU A 148 -0.83 7.88 -9.53
N ARG A 149 0.09 8.52 -8.81
CA ARG A 149 1.03 7.82 -7.93
C ARG A 149 0.31 7.05 -6.83
N VAL A 150 -0.70 7.67 -6.20
CA VAL A 150 -1.57 7.00 -5.22
C VAL A 150 -2.24 5.78 -5.85
N PHE A 151 -2.80 5.93 -7.05
CA PHE A 151 -3.47 4.85 -7.76
C PHE A 151 -2.53 3.69 -8.10
N PHE A 152 -1.36 3.97 -8.68
CA PHE A 152 -0.40 2.91 -9.02
C PHE A 152 0.16 2.22 -7.77
N MET A 153 0.41 2.98 -6.70
CA MET A 153 0.78 2.42 -5.41
C MET A 153 -0.32 1.50 -4.87
N HIS A 154 -1.58 1.94 -4.93
CA HIS A 154 -2.73 1.11 -4.57
C HIS A 154 -2.74 -0.19 -5.38
N MET A 155 -2.63 -0.11 -6.71
CA MET A 155 -2.61 -1.29 -7.58
C MET A 155 -1.42 -2.21 -7.30
N TYR A 156 -0.25 -1.66 -7.00
CA TYR A 156 0.96 -2.43 -6.66
C TYR A 156 0.80 -3.22 -5.36
N HIS A 157 0.18 -2.60 -4.35
CA HIS A 157 0.01 -3.23 -3.05
C HIS A 157 -1.20 -4.17 -3.01
N SER A 158 -2.32 -3.83 -3.65
CA SER A 158 -3.57 -4.61 -3.57
C SER A 158 -3.76 -5.61 -4.71
N ALA A 159 -3.65 -5.16 -5.96
CA ALA A 159 -4.03 -5.99 -7.11
C ALA A 159 -2.87 -6.79 -7.71
N ALA A 160 -1.65 -6.28 -7.60
CA ALA A 160 -0.47 -6.92 -8.16
C ALA A 160 0.06 -7.99 -7.20
N GLU A 161 0.27 -9.20 -7.72
CA GLU A 161 0.81 -10.30 -6.91
C GLU A 161 2.29 -10.48 -7.21
N SER A 162 3.08 -10.77 -6.17
CA SER A 162 4.40 -11.33 -6.38
C SER A 162 4.23 -12.73 -6.92
N MET A 163 4.38 -12.87 -8.23
CA MET A 163 4.57 -14.20 -8.80
C MET A 163 5.92 -14.71 -8.31
N THR A 164 5.98 -15.99 -7.98
CA THR A 164 7.25 -16.72 -7.98
C THR A 164 7.72 -16.79 -9.43
N THR A 165 8.11 -15.66 -10.02
CA THR A 165 8.80 -15.62 -11.30
C THR A 165 10.04 -16.44 -11.07
N LYS A 166 10.06 -17.65 -11.66
CA LYS A 166 11.22 -18.52 -11.81
C LYS A 166 12.36 -18.07 -10.90
N PHE A 167 12.25 -18.33 -9.59
CA PHE A 167 13.48 -18.59 -8.89
C PHE A 167 13.93 -19.90 -9.52
N THR A 168 14.68 -19.80 -10.62
CA THR A 168 15.73 -20.75 -10.89
C THR A 168 16.62 -20.62 -9.67
N THR A 169 16.24 -21.33 -8.60
CA THR A 169 17.06 -21.52 -7.40
C THR A 169 18.46 -21.91 -7.84
N ALA A 170 18.57 -22.65 -8.95
CA ALA A 170 19.81 -22.93 -9.66
C ALA A 170 20.64 -21.69 -10.05
N GLU A 171 20.08 -20.63 -10.63
CA GLU A 171 20.85 -19.44 -11.05
C GLU A 171 21.22 -18.53 -9.88
N VAL A 172 20.32 -18.37 -8.90
CA VAL A 172 20.59 -17.55 -7.70
C VAL A 172 21.61 -18.24 -6.79
N LEU A 173 21.59 -19.58 -6.71
CA LEU A 173 22.58 -20.35 -5.95
C LEU A 173 23.91 -20.46 -6.68
N SER A 174 23.94 -20.53 -8.02
CA SER A 174 25.18 -20.67 -8.78
C SER A 174 25.97 -19.37 -8.98
N THR A 175 25.33 -18.20 -8.85
CA THR A 175 25.97 -16.87 -9.04
C THR A 175 25.98 -16.00 -7.78
N SER A 176 25.72 -16.60 -6.61
CA SER A 176 25.63 -15.89 -5.34
C SER A 176 27.00 -15.38 -4.87
N THR A 177 27.37 -14.17 -5.30
CA THR A 177 28.45 -13.42 -4.65
C THR A 177 28.02 -12.99 -3.24
N PRO A 178 28.95 -12.90 -2.27
CA PRO A 178 28.65 -12.41 -0.92
C PRO A 178 27.95 -11.05 -0.91
N GLU A 179 28.26 -10.18 -1.88
CA GLU A 179 27.61 -8.88 -2.09
C GLU A 179 26.13 -9.01 -2.47
N LEU A 180 25.79 -9.95 -3.35
CA LEU A 180 24.40 -10.21 -3.73
C LEU A 180 23.62 -10.75 -2.53
N GLN A 181 24.20 -11.68 -1.76
CA GLN A 181 23.59 -12.18 -0.53
C GLN A 181 23.34 -11.07 0.49
N ARG A 182 24.32 -10.18 0.74
CA ARG A 182 24.14 -9.01 1.62
C ARG A 182 23.05 -8.08 1.11
N ARG A 183 22.98 -7.82 -0.21
CA ARG A 183 21.91 -6.99 -0.80
C ARG A 183 20.53 -7.63 -0.66
N MET A 184 20.43 -8.94 -0.88
CA MET A 184 19.17 -9.69 -0.71
C MET A 184 18.74 -9.73 0.74
N LEU A 185 19.66 -10.02 1.67
CA LEU A 185 19.39 -10.01 3.11
C LEU A 185 18.96 -8.62 3.58
N LYS A 186 19.65 -7.55 3.16
CA LYS A 186 19.26 -6.17 3.47
C LYS A 186 17.87 -5.83 2.94
N ARG A 187 17.51 -6.29 1.74
CA ARG A 187 16.17 -6.12 1.16
C ARG A 187 15.11 -6.94 1.90
N LEU A 188 15.43 -8.16 2.30
CA LEU A 188 14.51 -9.03 3.06
C LEU A 188 14.26 -8.47 4.46
N ILE A 189 15.30 -8.00 5.14
CA ILE A 189 15.20 -7.32 6.44
C ILE A 189 14.36 -6.04 6.29
N ALA A 190 14.67 -5.18 5.32
CA ALA A 190 13.87 -3.97 5.07
C ALA A 190 12.40 -4.30 4.76
N TYR A 191 12.15 -5.35 3.98
CA TYR A 191 10.79 -5.78 3.62
C TYR A 191 10.03 -6.38 4.81
N LYS A 192 10.71 -7.12 5.70
CA LYS A 192 10.10 -7.76 6.89
C LYS A 192 9.90 -6.80 8.05
N LEU A 193 10.75 -5.77 8.18
CA LEU A 193 10.69 -4.81 9.28
C LEU A 193 9.77 -3.61 8.98
N GLN A 194 9.54 -3.29 7.70
CA GLN A 194 8.58 -2.24 7.35
C GLN A 194 7.16 -2.75 7.50
N THR A 195 6.37 -2.11 8.36
CA THR A 195 4.93 -2.34 8.43
C THR A 195 4.28 -2.02 7.08
N ALA A 196 3.17 -2.67 6.74
CA ALA A 196 2.47 -2.46 5.45
C ALA A 196 2.11 -0.99 5.19
N THR A 197 2.01 -0.19 6.24
CA THR A 197 1.74 1.26 6.19
C THR A 197 3.02 2.09 5.91
N GLU A 198 4.18 1.69 6.44
CA GLU A 198 5.47 2.35 6.20
C GLU A 198 6.02 2.11 4.79
N GLN A 199 5.63 1.00 4.15
CA GLN A 199 5.95 0.74 2.74
C GLN A 199 5.26 1.74 1.80
N ILE A 200 4.21 2.45 2.23
CA ILE A 200 3.51 3.45 1.43
C ILE A 200 4.19 4.82 1.59
N SER A 201 5.51 4.88 1.46
CA SER A 201 6.19 6.17 1.31
C SER A 201 5.90 6.72 -0.09
N PHE A 202 5.36 7.93 -0.18
CA PHE A 202 5.02 8.58 -1.46
C PHE A 202 6.21 8.83 -2.40
N ASP A 203 7.44 8.67 -1.88
CA ASP A 203 8.69 8.89 -2.61
C ASP A 203 9.41 7.59 -2.98
N MET A 204 8.74 6.42 -2.92
CA MET A 204 9.34 5.21 -3.48
C MET A 204 9.54 5.34 -4.99
N ASP A 205 10.76 5.05 -5.43
CA ASP A 205 11.08 4.95 -6.85
C ASP A 205 10.62 3.57 -7.39
N PRO A 206 9.66 3.51 -8.34
CA PRO A 206 9.17 2.25 -8.87
C PRO A 206 10.27 1.35 -9.47
N ALA A 207 11.37 1.94 -9.94
CA ALA A 207 12.51 1.18 -10.47
C ALA A 207 13.21 0.30 -9.40
N GLN A 208 13.02 0.62 -8.11
CA GLN A 208 13.63 -0.11 -6.99
C GLN A 208 12.71 -1.16 -6.40
N LEU A 209 11.43 -1.17 -6.77
CA LEU A 209 10.43 -2.08 -6.24
C LEU A 209 10.54 -3.48 -6.87
N PRO A 210 10.28 -4.55 -6.12
CA PRO A 210 10.14 -5.89 -6.67
C PRO A 210 9.07 -5.95 -7.76
N VAL A 211 9.29 -6.78 -8.79
CA VAL A 211 8.30 -6.97 -9.85
C VAL A 211 7.06 -7.67 -9.28
N ARG A 212 5.88 -7.12 -9.59
CA ARG A 212 4.58 -7.71 -9.31
C ARG A 212 3.73 -7.74 -10.56
N GLU A 213 2.88 -8.76 -10.65
CA GLU A 213 2.03 -8.98 -11.82
C GLU A 213 0.56 -8.66 -11.52
N LEU A 214 0.04 -7.66 -12.22
CA LEU A 214 -1.38 -7.35 -12.31
C LEU A 214 -2.16 -8.47 -13.01
N PRO A 215 -3.45 -8.62 -12.69
CA PRO A 215 -4.36 -9.47 -13.44
C PRO A 215 -4.30 -9.14 -14.94
N HIS A 216 -4.43 -10.16 -15.79
CA HIS A 216 -4.38 -9.95 -17.24
C HIS A 216 -5.36 -8.85 -17.66
N SER A 217 -4.85 -7.77 -18.24
CA SER A 217 -5.62 -6.61 -18.68
C SER A 217 -4.80 -5.78 -19.68
N SER A 218 -5.35 -4.64 -20.11
CA SER A 218 -4.65 -3.64 -20.91
C SER A 218 -4.43 -2.35 -20.12
N ALA A 219 -3.42 -1.56 -20.50
CA ALA A 219 -3.17 -0.26 -19.90
C ALA A 219 -4.37 0.69 -20.06
N SER A 220 -5.14 0.57 -21.15
CA SER A 220 -6.38 1.34 -21.34
C SER A 220 -7.48 0.94 -20.36
N SER A 221 -7.63 -0.35 -20.05
CA SER A 221 -8.59 -0.79 -19.03
C SER A 221 -8.15 -0.35 -17.64
N LEU A 222 -6.84 -0.34 -17.37
CA LEU A 222 -6.29 0.19 -16.13
C LEU A 222 -6.53 1.70 -15.99
N TYR A 223 -6.46 2.47 -17.08
CA TYR A 223 -6.84 3.88 -17.08
C TYR A 223 -8.30 4.06 -16.68
N THR A 224 -9.22 3.26 -17.22
CA THR A 224 -10.63 3.28 -16.81
C THR A 224 -10.81 3.03 -15.31
N GLN A 225 -10.08 2.05 -14.76
CA GLN A 225 -10.08 1.79 -13.31
C GLN A 225 -9.57 2.99 -12.52
N TYR A 226 -8.54 3.69 -13.02
CA TYR A 226 -8.08 4.94 -12.44
C TYR A 226 -9.16 6.04 -12.45
N GLN A 227 -9.91 6.17 -13.54
CA GLN A 227 -11.02 7.13 -13.58
C GLN A 227 -12.07 6.82 -12.50
N ALA A 228 -12.42 5.54 -12.34
CA ALA A 228 -13.35 5.09 -11.31
C ALA A 228 -12.81 5.31 -9.89
N PHE A 229 -11.53 5.02 -9.68
CA PHE A 229 -10.82 5.27 -8.42
C PHE A 229 -10.88 6.74 -8.02
N CYS A 230 -10.62 7.66 -8.96
CA CYS A 230 -10.75 9.10 -8.71
C CYS A 230 -12.20 9.51 -8.43
N ALA A 231 -13.17 8.96 -9.17
CA ALA A 231 -14.59 9.27 -8.98
C ALA A 231 -15.13 8.82 -7.60
N ARG A 232 -14.49 7.82 -6.97
CA ARG A 232 -14.87 7.34 -5.64
C ARG A 232 -14.33 8.20 -4.50
N GLY A 233 -13.16 8.82 -4.67
CA GLY A 233 -12.63 9.72 -3.66
C GLY A 233 -13.56 10.93 -3.53
N SER A 234 -14.05 11.23 -2.33
CA SER A 234 -14.95 12.37 -2.04
C SER A 234 -14.34 13.76 -2.30
N GLN A 235 -13.19 13.81 -2.96
CA GLN A 235 -12.50 15.01 -3.39
C GLN A 235 -12.66 15.10 -4.91
N ASP A 236 -13.06 16.26 -5.42
CA ASP A 236 -13.10 16.64 -6.84
C ASP A 236 -11.70 16.64 -7.48
N VAL A 237 -10.99 15.52 -7.39
CA VAL A 237 -9.68 15.35 -8.00
C VAL A 237 -9.93 15.19 -9.49
N ASN A 238 -9.68 16.27 -10.22
CA ASN A 238 -9.69 16.25 -11.67
C ASN A 238 -8.84 15.10 -12.18
N VAL A 239 -9.47 14.14 -12.86
CA VAL A 239 -8.82 12.97 -13.41
C VAL A 239 -7.65 13.39 -14.31
N ALA A 240 -6.52 12.70 -14.16
CA ALA A 240 -5.37 12.92 -15.03
C ALA A 240 -5.72 12.56 -16.48
N GLY A 241 -5.24 13.33 -17.44
CA GLY A 241 -5.42 13.00 -18.86
C GLY A 241 -4.65 11.72 -19.23
N ARG A 242 -5.06 11.07 -20.33
CA ARG A 242 -4.45 9.83 -20.83
C ARG A 242 -2.93 9.93 -20.99
N SER A 243 -2.42 11.03 -21.56
CA SER A 243 -0.97 11.22 -21.76
C SER A 243 -0.18 11.14 -20.46
N LEU A 244 -0.64 11.85 -19.42
CA LEU A 244 -0.01 11.83 -18.09
C LEU A 244 -0.15 10.46 -17.41
N PHE A 245 -1.29 9.78 -17.58
CA PHE A 245 -1.46 8.41 -17.08
C PHE A 245 -0.45 7.46 -17.73
N TYR A 246 -0.32 7.48 -19.06
CA TYR A 246 0.58 6.56 -19.76
C TYR A 246 2.05 6.87 -19.47
N SER A 247 2.44 8.14 -19.31
CA SER A 247 3.80 8.47 -18.87
C SER A 247 4.12 7.92 -17.48
N GLU A 248 3.17 8.00 -16.55
CA GLU A 248 3.35 7.43 -15.22
C GLU A 248 3.29 5.89 -15.28
N PHE A 249 2.43 5.29 -16.10
CA PHE A 249 2.39 3.84 -16.31
C PHE A 249 3.74 3.30 -16.81
N VAL A 250 4.37 3.97 -17.77
CA VAL A 250 5.72 3.62 -18.25
C VAL A 250 6.73 3.64 -17.11
N ARG A 251 6.69 4.66 -16.24
CA ARG A 251 7.54 4.75 -15.05
C ARG A 251 7.33 3.57 -14.08
N TRP A 252 6.11 3.06 -13.95
CA TRP A 252 5.78 1.92 -13.09
C TRP A 252 6.01 0.55 -13.75
N SER A 253 6.07 0.49 -15.09
CA SER A 253 6.22 -0.75 -15.85
C SER A 253 7.42 -1.65 -15.49
N PRO A 254 8.57 -1.15 -14.97
CA PRO A 254 9.64 -2.02 -14.50
C PRO A 254 9.21 -2.96 -13.37
N CYS A 255 8.36 -2.49 -12.47
CA CYS A 255 7.90 -3.23 -11.28
C CYS A 255 6.45 -3.71 -11.37
N LEU A 256 5.67 -3.26 -12.35
CA LEU A 256 4.25 -3.58 -12.49
C LEU A 256 3.96 -4.11 -13.89
N ARG A 257 3.67 -5.41 -14.02
CA ARG A 257 3.46 -6.08 -15.32
C ARG A 257 2.09 -6.72 -15.41
N PHE A 258 1.50 -6.81 -16.60
CA PHE A 258 0.30 -7.62 -16.79
C PHE A 258 0.66 -9.08 -16.99
N ARG A 259 -0.11 -9.98 -16.37
CA ARG A 259 -0.02 -11.42 -16.65
C ARG A 259 -0.30 -11.74 -18.10
N LYS A 260 0.33 -12.81 -18.58
CA LYS A 260 -0.05 -13.47 -19.84
C LYS A 260 -1.45 -14.06 -19.71
N LYS A 261 -2.25 -13.96 -20.79
CA LYS A 261 -3.69 -14.32 -20.84
C LYS A 261 -4.02 -15.72 -20.33
N SER A 262 -3.09 -16.67 -20.39
CA SER A 262 -3.31 -18.09 -20.09
C SER A 262 -2.72 -18.59 -18.77
N THR A 263 -2.12 -17.72 -17.96
CA THR A 263 -1.36 -18.20 -16.79
C THR A 263 -2.23 -18.57 -15.59
N HIS A 264 -3.42 -17.99 -15.43
CA HIS A 264 -4.28 -18.22 -14.26
C HIS A 264 -5.76 -18.19 -14.66
N GLY A 265 -6.57 -19.01 -13.98
CA GLY A 265 -8.02 -18.91 -14.05
C GLY A 265 -8.49 -17.56 -13.50
N ILE A 266 -9.41 -16.92 -14.21
CA ILE A 266 -10.09 -15.72 -13.72
C ILE A 266 -11.21 -16.21 -12.79
N CYS A 267 -11.29 -15.69 -11.56
CA CYS A 267 -12.38 -16.07 -10.67
C CYS A 267 -13.74 -15.66 -11.29
N PHE A 268 -14.80 -16.37 -10.92
CA PHE A 268 -16.14 -16.13 -11.46
C PHE A 268 -16.59 -14.67 -11.31
N THR A 269 -16.36 -14.08 -10.13
CA THR A 269 -16.70 -12.68 -9.84
C THR A 269 -15.96 -11.70 -10.76
N CYS A 270 -14.64 -11.86 -10.94
CA CYS A 270 -13.86 -11.05 -11.87
C CYS A 270 -14.35 -11.19 -13.31
N SER A 271 -14.68 -12.42 -13.74
CA SER A 271 -15.20 -12.68 -15.09
C SER A 271 -16.54 -11.96 -15.31
N LYS A 272 -17.48 -12.12 -14.37
CA LYS A 272 -18.80 -11.46 -14.38
C LYS A 272 -18.69 -9.93 -14.39
N LEU A 273 -17.88 -9.36 -13.50
CA LEU A 273 -17.69 -7.92 -13.42
C LEU A 273 -17.05 -7.36 -14.70
N ARG A 274 -16.05 -8.05 -15.26
CA ARG A 274 -15.42 -7.63 -16.52
C ARG A 274 -16.38 -7.66 -17.71
N ALA A 275 -17.23 -8.69 -17.80
CA ALA A 275 -18.27 -8.74 -18.81
C ALA A 275 -19.24 -7.55 -18.66
N ALA A 276 -19.74 -7.31 -17.45
CA ALA A 276 -20.64 -6.18 -17.16
C ALA A 276 -19.98 -4.81 -17.42
N ILE A 277 -18.69 -4.65 -17.13
CA ILE A 277 -17.91 -3.45 -17.46
C ILE A 277 -17.86 -3.24 -18.98
N SER A 278 -17.65 -4.31 -19.75
CA SER A 278 -17.64 -4.25 -21.21
C SER A 278 -18.99 -3.87 -21.81
N GLU A 279 -20.09 -4.32 -21.20
CA GLU A 279 -21.46 -4.03 -21.62
C GLU A 279 -21.92 -2.61 -21.23
N SER A 280 -21.42 -2.07 -20.13
CA SER A 280 -21.83 -0.76 -19.58
C SER A 280 -21.20 0.45 -20.26
N LYS A 281 -20.54 0.30 -21.43
CA LYS A 281 -19.86 1.41 -22.13
C LYS A 281 -20.74 2.63 -22.41
N LYS A 282 -22.05 2.45 -22.54
CA LYS A 282 -23.02 3.52 -22.81
C LYS A 282 -23.44 4.30 -21.54
N ASP A 283 -23.32 3.69 -20.36
CA ASP A 283 -23.69 4.29 -19.07
C ASP A 283 -22.44 4.46 -18.22
N PHE A 284 -21.87 5.66 -18.25
CA PHE A 284 -20.64 5.98 -17.54
C PHE A 284 -20.78 5.78 -16.01
N ALA A 285 -21.93 6.13 -15.43
CA ALA A 285 -22.14 5.99 -14.00
C ALA A 285 -22.15 4.51 -13.58
N ARG A 286 -22.85 3.66 -14.33
CA ARG A 286 -22.82 2.20 -14.12
C ARG A 286 -21.44 1.63 -14.34
N HIS A 287 -20.74 2.07 -15.36
CA HIS A 287 -19.38 1.63 -15.68
C HIS A 287 -18.40 1.93 -14.53
N VAL A 288 -18.45 3.13 -13.97
CA VAL A 288 -17.64 3.53 -12.81
C VAL A 288 -17.96 2.67 -11.59
N ARG A 289 -19.25 2.43 -11.29
CA ARG A 289 -19.65 1.56 -10.17
C ARG A 289 -19.09 0.15 -10.30
N LEU A 290 -19.23 -0.49 -11.46
CA LEU A 290 -18.72 -1.84 -11.71
C LEU A 290 -17.18 -1.92 -11.65
N CYS A 291 -16.49 -0.88 -12.11
CA CYS A 291 -15.03 -0.77 -11.93
C CYS A 291 -14.63 -0.68 -10.46
N ASN A 292 -15.39 0.07 -9.64
CA ASN A 292 -15.15 0.15 -8.20
C ASN A 292 -15.42 -1.19 -7.51
N GLU A 293 -16.51 -1.89 -7.85
CA GLU A 293 -16.79 -3.24 -7.35
C GLU A 293 -15.66 -4.23 -7.67
N LEU A 294 -15.09 -4.13 -8.88
CA LEU A 294 -13.93 -4.95 -9.26
C LEU A 294 -12.68 -4.59 -8.44
N LEU A 295 -12.42 -3.31 -8.21
CA LEU A 295 -11.31 -2.86 -7.35
C LEU A 295 -11.50 -3.34 -5.91
N ASP A 296 -12.70 -3.23 -5.35
CA ASP A 296 -13.02 -3.69 -4.01
C ASP A 296 -12.87 -5.20 -3.88
N HIS A 297 -13.31 -5.96 -4.89
CA HIS A 297 -13.07 -7.38 -4.94
C HIS A 297 -11.56 -7.72 -4.92
N HIS A 298 -10.73 -7.01 -5.68
CA HIS A 298 -9.27 -7.20 -5.64
C HIS A 298 -8.68 -6.87 -4.26
N VAL A 299 -9.15 -5.81 -3.60
CA VAL A 299 -8.73 -5.46 -2.24
C VAL A 299 -9.11 -6.55 -1.24
N THR A 300 -10.33 -7.10 -1.33
CA THR A 300 -10.77 -8.20 -0.46
C THR A 300 -9.93 -9.45 -0.69
N GLN A 301 -9.72 -9.86 -1.95
CA GLN A 301 -8.84 -11.01 -2.27
C GLN A 301 -7.41 -10.81 -1.75
N TRP A 302 -6.91 -9.58 -1.75
CA TRP A 302 -5.61 -9.28 -1.18
C TRP A 302 -5.59 -9.40 0.35
N LYS A 303 -6.59 -8.86 1.04
CA LYS A 303 -6.72 -8.99 2.50
C LYS A 303 -6.79 -10.46 2.92
N ASP A 304 -7.60 -11.25 2.22
CA ASP A 304 -7.73 -12.69 2.49
C ASP A 304 -6.37 -13.39 2.34
N ARG A 305 -5.60 -13.03 1.31
CA ARG A 305 -4.24 -13.54 1.13
C ARG A 305 -3.30 -13.11 2.24
N GLN A 306 -3.36 -11.86 2.72
CA GLN A 306 -2.52 -11.42 3.83
C GLN A 306 -2.76 -12.26 5.07
N VAL A 307 -4.03 -12.46 5.45
CA VAL A 307 -4.42 -13.31 6.58
C VAL A 307 -3.88 -14.72 6.39
N TYR A 308 -4.04 -15.29 5.19
CA TYR A 308 -3.49 -16.59 4.86
C TYR A 308 -1.94 -16.65 4.99
N TRP A 309 -1.21 -15.65 4.51
CA TRP A 309 0.27 -15.63 4.56
C TRP A 309 0.80 -15.51 6.00
N GLU A 310 0.11 -14.72 6.82
CA GLU A 310 0.39 -14.59 8.24
C GLU A 310 0.12 -15.92 8.97
N ALA A 311 -1.06 -16.51 8.74
CA ALA A 311 -1.45 -17.81 9.27
C ALA A 311 -0.46 -18.92 8.87
N ARG A 312 -0.08 -18.98 7.59
CA ARG A 312 0.95 -19.89 7.08
C ARG A 312 2.27 -19.72 7.82
N THR A 313 2.74 -18.48 7.97
CA THR A 313 4.03 -18.21 8.63
C THR A 313 3.98 -18.68 10.07
N ARG A 314 2.89 -18.38 10.79
CA ARG A 314 2.65 -18.82 12.17
C ARG A 314 2.58 -20.33 12.30
N ALA A 315 1.84 -21.01 11.42
CA ALA A 315 1.75 -22.47 11.39
C ALA A 315 3.13 -23.13 11.21
N GLN A 316 4.01 -22.53 10.39
CA GLN A 316 5.37 -23.05 10.17
C GLN A 316 6.32 -22.82 11.35
N THR A 317 6.25 -21.66 12.02
CA THR A 317 7.21 -21.27 13.06
C THR A 317 6.76 -21.63 14.46
N GLN A 318 5.51 -21.34 14.81
CA GLN A 318 4.96 -21.52 16.15
C GLN A 318 4.25 -22.87 16.31
N ARG A 319 3.75 -23.45 15.21
CA ARG A 319 3.03 -24.74 15.19
C ARG A 319 1.82 -24.78 16.14
N ASP A 320 1.26 -23.62 16.44
CA ASP A 320 0.10 -23.42 17.33
C ASP A 320 -1.20 -23.19 16.55
N LEU A 321 -1.11 -23.17 15.22
CA LEU A 321 -2.22 -22.99 14.28
C LEU A 321 -2.07 -23.98 13.13
N LEU A 322 -3.17 -24.62 12.74
CA LEU A 322 -3.27 -25.41 11.51
C LEU A 322 -3.70 -24.51 10.35
N THR A 323 -2.86 -24.38 9.32
CA THR A 323 -3.21 -23.67 8.08
C THR A 323 -3.18 -24.64 6.90
N ILE A 324 -4.28 -24.71 6.16
CA ILE A 324 -4.47 -25.65 5.05
C ILE A 324 -4.82 -24.87 3.77
N ILE A 325 -4.20 -25.20 2.65
CA ILE A 325 -4.71 -24.88 1.30
C ILE A 325 -5.25 -26.13 0.65
N LEU A 326 -6.40 -26.00 0.01
CA LEU A 326 -7.01 -26.99 -0.86
C LEU A 326 -7.05 -26.39 -2.27
N ASP A 327 -6.37 -27.01 -3.23
CA ASP A 327 -6.41 -26.59 -4.63
C ASP A 327 -6.62 -27.79 -5.54
N SER A 328 -7.64 -27.72 -6.39
CA SER A 328 -7.98 -28.79 -7.33
C SER A 328 -7.44 -28.49 -8.71
N TYR A 329 -6.84 -29.51 -9.31
CA TYR A 329 -6.29 -29.44 -10.65
C TYR A 329 -7.43 -29.32 -11.68
N ASP A 330 -7.22 -28.49 -12.71
CA ASP A 330 -8.15 -28.38 -13.83
C ASP A 330 -8.33 -29.74 -14.51
N LYS A 331 -9.58 -30.24 -14.55
CA LYS A 331 -9.95 -31.54 -15.12
C LYS A 331 -9.38 -31.74 -16.51
N ALA A 332 -9.40 -30.69 -17.35
CA ALA A 332 -8.92 -30.76 -18.73
C ALA A 332 -7.43 -31.12 -18.82
N LYS A 333 -6.64 -30.76 -17.81
CA LYS A 333 -5.20 -31.02 -17.77
C LYS A 333 -4.85 -32.45 -17.37
N ALA A 334 -5.75 -33.16 -16.70
CA ALA A 334 -5.56 -34.55 -16.29
C ALA A 334 -6.29 -35.57 -17.20
N MET A 335 -6.96 -35.11 -18.26
CA MET A 335 -7.64 -35.99 -19.21
C MET A 335 -6.67 -36.91 -19.96
N LEU A 336 -7.03 -38.19 -20.05
CA LEU A 336 -6.31 -39.22 -20.81
C LEU A 336 -7.17 -39.77 -21.97
N PRO A 337 -6.55 -40.23 -23.08
CA PRO A 337 -5.14 -40.06 -23.42
C PRO A 337 -4.78 -38.59 -23.66
N LYS A 338 -3.49 -38.25 -23.51
CA LYS A 338 -2.95 -36.94 -23.91
C LYS A 338 -2.57 -36.97 -25.38
N TRP A 339 -3.13 -36.05 -26.13
CA TRP A 339 -2.79 -35.87 -27.54
C TRP A 339 -1.55 -34.98 -27.70
N GLN A 340 -0.85 -35.14 -28.81
CA GLN A 340 0.25 -34.25 -29.19
C GLN A 340 -0.26 -32.80 -29.20
N ASP A 341 0.54 -31.89 -28.63
CA ASP A 341 0.21 -30.47 -28.45
C ASP A 341 -1.04 -30.18 -27.59
N SER A 342 -1.52 -31.13 -26.80
CA SER A 342 -2.73 -31.01 -25.98
C SER A 342 -3.99 -30.66 -26.79
N ARG A 343 -4.02 -30.98 -28.09
CA ARG A 343 -5.16 -30.76 -28.98
C ARG A 343 -5.78 -32.09 -29.38
N THR A 344 -7.09 -32.24 -29.15
CA THR A 344 -7.84 -33.39 -29.68
C THR A 344 -7.72 -33.39 -31.21
N PRO A 345 -7.29 -34.50 -31.84
CA PRO A 345 -7.24 -34.58 -33.29
C PRO A 345 -8.63 -34.38 -33.88
N LYS A 346 -8.75 -33.59 -34.95
CA LYS A 346 -10.03 -33.20 -35.59
C LYS A 346 -10.79 -34.35 -36.30
N ARG A 347 -10.43 -35.61 -36.07
CA ARG A 347 -11.17 -36.72 -36.67
C ARG A 347 -12.33 -37.07 -35.76
N ALA A 348 -13.51 -37.26 -36.34
CA ALA A 348 -14.74 -37.57 -35.60
C ALA A 348 -14.61 -38.78 -34.65
N ALA A 349 -13.75 -39.74 -34.96
CA ALA A 349 -13.44 -40.87 -34.09
C ALA A 349 -12.85 -40.45 -32.72
N PHE A 350 -12.01 -39.41 -32.69
CA PHE A 350 -11.38 -38.93 -31.45
C PHE A 350 -12.23 -37.94 -30.68
N GLU A 351 -13.15 -37.24 -31.35
CA GLU A 351 -14.12 -36.36 -30.70
C GLU A 351 -15.24 -37.13 -29.99
N LYS A 352 -15.60 -38.31 -30.51
CA LYS A 352 -16.59 -39.21 -29.90
C LYS A 352 -16.02 -40.10 -28.80
N ASN A 353 -14.70 -40.25 -28.72
CA ASN A 353 -14.08 -41.07 -27.69
C ASN A 353 -14.21 -40.39 -26.34
N PHE A 354 -14.85 -41.10 -25.41
CA PHE A 354 -14.87 -40.73 -24.00
C PHE A 354 -13.44 -40.64 -23.48
N ARG A 355 -13.08 -39.48 -22.93
CA ARG A 355 -11.76 -39.23 -22.36
C ARG A 355 -11.90 -39.16 -20.85
N PRO A 356 -11.50 -40.22 -20.12
CA PRO A 356 -11.69 -40.22 -18.69
C PRO A 356 -10.91 -39.08 -18.04
N HIS A 357 -11.50 -38.49 -17.01
CA HIS A 357 -10.88 -37.42 -16.23
C HIS A 357 -10.72 -37.84 -14.77
N VAL A 358 -9.47 -37.84 -14.32
CA VAL A 358 -9.16 -37.95 -12.89
C VAL A 358 -9.11 -36.55 -12.30
N THR A 359 -9.83 -36.35 -11.21
CA THR A 359 -9.66 -35.11 -10.45
C THR A 359 -8.56 -35.31 -9.43
N ILE A 360 -7.59 -34.40 -9.45
CA ILE A 360 -6.50 -34.38 -8.47
C ILE A 360 -6.70 -33.13 -7.60
N THR A 361 -6.77 -33.30 -6.28
CA THR A 361 -6.79 -32.20 -5.33
C THR A 361 -5.55 -32.26 -4.45
N LEU A 362 -4.79 -31.17 -4.44
CA LEU A 362 -3.65 -31.00 -3.55
C LEU A 362 -4.12 -30.35 -2.25
N VAL A 363 -3.75 -30.97 -1.14
CA VAL A 363 -3.88 -30.40 0.19
C VAL A 363 -2.50 -30.08 0.72
N LEU A 364 -2.24 -28.80 0.93
CA LEU A 364 -1.01 -28.33 1.52
C LEU A 364 -1.28 -27.93 2.97
N VAL A 365 -0.81 -28.76 3.90
CA VAL A 365 -0.87 -28.50 5.34
C VAL A 365 0.45 -27.87 5.76
N HIS A 366 0.43 -26.56 6.02
CA HIS A 366 1.65 -25.80 6.29
C HIS A 366 2.34 -26.25 7.57
N GLY A 367 3.59 -26.67 7.45
CA GLY A 367 4.38 -27.22 8.57
C GLY A 367 4.25 -28.74 8.76
N VAL A 368 3.39 -29.41 7.99
CA VAL A 368 3.18 -30.86 8.05
C VAL A 368 3.57 -31.54 6.74
N GLY A 369 2.90 -31.20 5.63
CA GLY A 369 3.11 -31.92 4.36
C GLY A 369 2.18 -31.53 3.24
N ALA A 370 2.37 -32.18 2.09
CA ALA A 370 1.57 -32.04 0.88
C ALA A 370 0.93 -33.40 0.54
N PHE A 371 -0.39 -33.42 0.42
CA PHE A 371 -1.19 -34.63 0.22
C PHE A 371 -2.00 -34.53 -1.06
N PHE A 372 -1.94 -35.55 -1.91
CA PHE A 372 -2.69 -35.59 -3.16
C PHE A 372 -3.87 -36.56 -3.01
N TYR A 373 -5.07 -36.07 -3.31
CA TYR A 373 -6.28 -36.86 -3.33
C TYR A 373 -6.78 -36.97 -4.75
N THR A 374 -7.03 -38.20 -5.18
CA THR A 374 -7.62 -38.49 -6.48
C THR A 374 -9.08 -38.87 -6.31
N CYS A 375 -9.89 -38.45 -7.26
CA CYS A 375 -11.31 -38.74 -7.29
C CYS A 375 -11.69 -39.27 -8.68
N ASP A 376 -12.50 -40.32 -8.69
CA ASP A 376 -12.99 -40.94 -9.91
C ASP A 376 -14.00 -40.04 -10.63
N GLU A 377 -14.20 -40.36 -11.90
CA GLU A 377 -15.13 -39.67 -12.77
C GLU A 377 -16.58 -39.87 -12.30
N GLY A 378 -17.33 -38.77 -12.21
CA GLY A 378 -18.74 -38.78 -11.76
C GLY A 378 -18.96 -38.30 -10.33
N MET A 379 -17.91 -38.21 -9.50
CA MET A 379 -18.03 -37.56 -8.19
C MET A 379 -18.13 -36.03 -8.33
N THR A 380 -19.04 -35.44 -7.58
CA THR A 380 -19.26 -33.99 -7.59
C THR A 380 -18.23 -33.30 -6.71
N LEU A 381 -17.39 -32.47 -7.33
CA LEU A 381 -16.34 -31.68 -6.66
C LEU A 381 -16.91 -30.40 -6.06
N GLY A 382 -17.89 -30.56 -5.18
CA GLY A 382 -18.47 -29.47 -4.41
C GLY A 382 -17.82 -29.31 -3.04
N ALA A 383 -18.47 -28.53 -2.19
CA ALA A 383 -18.07 -28.37 -0.80
C ALA A 383 -17.95 -29.72 -0.06
N ASN A 384 -18.76 -30.72 -0.41
CA ASN A 384 -18.71 -32.05 0.19
C ASN A 384 -17.35 -32.74 -0.01
N TRP A 385 -16.79 -32.68 -1.22
CA TRP A 385 -15.46 -33.23 -1.52
C TRP A 385 -14.37 -32.52 -0.72
N THR A 386 -14.45 -31.19 -0.65
CA THR A 386 -13.52 -30.36 0.13
C THR A 386 -13.58 -30.69 1.63
N LEU A 387 -14.78 -30.85 2.18
CA LEU A 387 -14.99 -31.22 3.58
C LEU A 387 -14.51 -32.64 3.88
N GLU A 388 -14.78 -33.59 2.98
CA GLU A 388 -14.32 -34.97 3.13
C GLU A 388 -12.80 -35.02 3.19
N ILE A 389 -12.12 -34.37 2.24
CA ILE A 389 -10.66 -34.31 2.25
C ILE A 389 -10.15 -33.63 3.52
N ALA A 390 -10.73 -32.49 3.90
CA ALA A 390 -10.30 -31.74 5.08
C ALA A 390 -10.49 -32.53 6.40
N ALA A 391 -11.51 -33.39 6.46
CA ALA A 391 -11.80 -34.23 7.62
C ALA A 391 -10.91 -35.48 7.72
N ARG A 392 -10.24 -35.89 6.64
CA ARG A 392 -9.35 -37.06 6.68
C ARG A 392 -8.18 -36.80 7.63
N PRO A 393 -7.72 -37.79 8.41
CA PRO A 393 -6.53 -37.61 9.23
C PRO A 393 -5.32 -37.37 8.33
N HIS A 394 -4.56 -36.32 8.61
CA HIS A 394 -3.29 -36.03 7.94
C HIS A 394 -2.15 -36.44 8.89
N SER A 395 -2.15 -37.71 9.32
CA SER A 395 -1.06 -38.25 10.12
C SER A 395 0.15 -38.47 9.21
N GLY A 396 1.22 -37.69 9.42
CA GLY A 396 2.50 -37.99 8.82
C GLY A 396 2.98 -39.36 9.31
N GLN A 397 3.31 -40.26 8.39
CA GLN A 397 4.15 -41.42 8.69
C GLN A 397 5.58 -40.96 8.96
#